data_AF-A0A915CNF7-F1
#
_entry.id   AF-A0A915CNF7-F1
#
_cell.length_a   1.000
_cell.length_b   1.000
_cell.length_c   1.000
_cell.angle_alpha   90.00
_cell.angle_beta   90.00
_cell.angle_gamma   90.00
#
_symmetry.space_group_name_H-M   'P 1'
#
loop_
_entity.id
_entity.type
_entity.pdbx_description
1 polymer ?
#
loop_
_entity_poly.entity_id
_entity_poly.type
_entity_poly.pdbx_seq_one_letter_code
_entity_poly.pdbx_strand_id
1 'polypeptide(L)'
;MTLSFHKKRGEDSEQLCHWSMYFIKPEYRNLSIGRRLFDKTLEELGETNSFWYGVETMWHKYAKHYGGDKYADWRLFTTYGNCADIKLENMDPVDTSLEIKNWRQVPFDQICAFDISVTAGVNRITYLWKPLTTLIL
;
A
#
# COMPACT_ATOMS: atom_id res chain seq x y z
N MET A 1 15.25 8.77 -8.81
CA MET A 1 14.25 8.95 -7.74
C MET A 1 13.00 9.49 -8.41
N THR A 2 11.96 8.67 -8.56
CA THR A 2 10.71 9.07 -9.21
C THR A 2 9.68 9.23 -8.11
N LEU A 3 9.27 10.46 -7.81
CA LEU A 3 8.04 10.70 -7.07
C LEU A 3 6.88 10.58 -8.06
N SER A 4 5.98 9.65 -7.81
CA SER A 4 4.73 9.53 -8.57
C SER A 4 3.59 9.90 -7.64
N PHE A 5 2.96 11.05 -7.90
CA PHE A 5 1.76 11.49 -7.21
C PHE A 5 0.53 11.01 -7.99
N HIS A 6 -0.30 10.20 -7.38
CA HIS A 6 -1.59 9.81 -7.94
C HIS A 6 -2.69 10.58 -7.21
N LYS A 7 -3.21 11.63 -7.85
CA LYS A 7 -4.38 12.38 -7.38
C LYS A 7 -5.56 12.05 -8.29
N LYS A 8 -6.64 11.46 -7.73
CA LYS A 8 -7.94 11.43 -8.43
C LYS A 8 -9.10 11.58 -7.44
N ARG A 9 -10.02 12.46 -7.83
CA ARG A 9 -11.26 12.86 -7.15
C ARG A 9 -12.30 11.74 -7.32
N GLY A 10 -12.89 11.26 -6.24
CA GLY A 10 -14.10 10.43 -6.20
C GLY A 10 -15.00 10.94 -5.09
N GLU A 11 -16.30 11.08 -5.36
CA GLU A 11 -17.18 12.05 -4.70
C GLU A 11 -17.60 11.75 -3.26
N ASP A 12 -17.40 10.55 -2.70
CA ASP A 12 -17.94 10.23 -1.36
C ASP A 12 -17.01 9.40 -0.44
N SER A 13 -15.72 9.26 -0.77
CA SER A 13 -14.73 8.68 0.14
C SER A 13 -13.61 9.68 0.36
N GLU A 14 -13.30 10.04 1.62
CA GLU A 14 -12.15 10.89 1.93
C GLU A 14 -10.91 10.42 1.16
N GLN A 15 -10.36 11.31 0.34
CA GLN A 15 -9.28 10.98 -0.56
C GLN A 15 -7.99 10.73 0.24
N LEU A 16 -7.65 9.46 0.47
CA LEU A 16 -6.41 9.08 1.14
C LEU A 16 -5.24 9.18 0.17
N CYS A 17 -4.35 10.14 0.39
CA CYS A 17 -3.09 10.20 -0.35
C CYS A 17 -2.06 9.26 0.28
N HIS A 18 -1.41 8.49 -0.56
CA HIS A 18 -0.38 7.56 -0.14
C HIS A 18 0.97 7.96 -0.73
N TRP A 19 2.01 8.01 0.09
CA TRP A 19 3.37 8.23 -0.39
C TRP A 19 4.35 7.26 0.29
N SER A 20 5.21 6.65 -0.53
CA SER A 20 6.07 5.56 -0.12
C SER A 20 7.54 5.96 0.00
N MET A 21 8.14 5.53 1.11
CA MET A 21 9.56 5.21 1.32
C MET A 21 10.58 5.98 0.48
N TYR A 22 11.19 7.01 1.07
CA TYR A 22 12.41 7.61 0.55
C TYR A 22 13.64 6.96 1.21
N PHE A 23 14.63 6.62 0.39
CA PHE A 23 15.90 6.06 0.84
C PHE A 23 17.00 7.12 0.76
N ILE A 24 17.67 7.35 1.87
CA ILE A 24 18.89 8.17 1.93
C ILE A 24 20.08 7.23 2.03
N LYS A 25 20.99 7.30 1.03
CA LYS A 25 22.22 6.52 1.05
C LYS A 25 23.00 6.79 2.35
N PRO A 26 23.65 5.77 2.96
CA PRO A 26 24.32 5.90 4.25
C PRO A 26 25.24 7.12 4.38
N GLU A 27 26.02 7.42 3.34
CA GLU A 27 26.96 8.53 3.27
C GLU A 27 26.32 9.93 3.31
N TYR A 28 25.01 10.03 3.05
CA TYR A 28 24.26 11.28 3.10
C TYR A 28 23.30 11.37 4.31
N ARG A 29 23.37 10.40 5.24
CA ARG A 29 22.61 10.45 6.49
C ARG A 29 23.15 11.53 7.42
N ASN A 30 22.36 11.92 8.42
CA ASN A 30 22.66 13.02 9.36
C ASN A 30 22.75 14.42 8.73
N LEU A 31 22.53 14.56 7.41
CA LEU A 31 22.44 15.86 6.71
C LEU A 31 21.01 16.43 6.66
N SER A 32 20.08 15.85 7.42
CA SER A 32 18.65 16.23 7.44
C SER A 32 17.93 16.18 6.09
N ILE A 33 18.48 15.50 5.08
CA ILE A 33 17.89 15.39 3.74
C ILE A 33 16.50 14.73 3.81
N GLY A 34 16.38 13.62 4.56
CA GLY A 34 15.09 12.93 4.71
C GLY A 34 14.01 13.81 5.33
N ARG A 35 14.38 14.67 6.30
CA ARG A 35 13.45 15.63 6.89
C ARG A 35 13.01 16.68 5.86
N ARG A 36 13.95 17.28 5.13
CA ARG A 36 13.63 18.28 4.09
C ARG A 36 12.73 17.73 2.99
N LEU A 37 12.97 16.48 2.57
CA LEU A 37 12.09 15.81 1.61
C LEU A 37 10.68 15.62 2.19
N PHE A 38 10.58 15.20 3.45
CA PHE A 38 9.31 15.02 4.14
C PHE A 38 8.53 16.33 4.31
N ASP A 39 9.20 17.39 4.76
CA ASP A 39 8.60 18.72 4.92
C ASP A 39 8.03 19.22 3.58
N LYS A 40 8.81 19.11 2.52
CA LYS A 40 8.38 19.50 1.18
C LYS A 40 7.19 18.68 0.68
N THR A 41 7.17 17.38 0.95
CA THR A 41 6.03 16.54 0.57
C THR A 41 4.78 16.91 1.35
N LEU A 42 4.87 17.18 2.65
CA LEU A 42 3.71 17.66 3.42
C LEU A 42 3.22 19.02 2.94
N GLU A 43 4.12 19.93 2.59
CA GLU A 43 3.77 21.22 1.99
C GLU A 43 2.99 21.04 0.67
N GLU A 44 3.43 20.12 -0.19
CA GLU A 44 2.74 19.80 -1.45
C GLU A 44 1.39 19.09 -1.25
N LEU A 45 1.26 18.29 -0.18
CA LEU A 45 0.01 17.59 0.18
C LEU A 45 -1.03 18.54 0.81
N GLY A 46 -0.59 19.58 1.52
CA GLY A 46 -1.45 20.47 2.28
C GLY A 46 -2.27 19.72 3.33
N GLU A 47 -3.57 20.01 3.41
CA GLU A 47 -4.50 19.40 4.38
C GLU A 47 -5.07 18.04 3.92
N THR A 48 -4.52 17.45 2.85
CA THR A 48 -5.02 16.18 2.32
C THR A 48 -4.75 15.04 3.33
N ASN A 49 -5.79 14.27 3.66
CA ASN A 49 -5.65 13.08 4.48
C ASN A 49 -4.61 12.14 3.85
N SER A 50 -3.62 11.70 4.61
CA SER A 50 -2.49 10.96 4.06
C SER A 50 -2.01 9.82 4.95
N PHE A 51 -1.55 8.75 4.30
CA PHE A 51 -0.95 7.58 4.93
C PHE A 51 0.56 7.58 4.69
N TRP A 52 1.33 7.33 5.76
CA TRP A 52 2.79 7.38 5.74
C TRP A 52 3.38 6.04 6.20
N TYR A 53 4.31 5.48 5.43
CA TYR A 53 5.10 4.34 5.91
C TYR A 53 6.19 4.81 6.89
N GLY A 54 6.03 4.45 8.15
CA GLY A 54 7.07 4.62 9.16
C GLY A 54 7.87 3.33 9.36
N VAL A 55 9.20 3.46 9.49
CA VAL A 55 9.99 2.42 10.14
C VAL A 55 9.64 2.39 11.63
N GLU A 56 9.49 1.18 12.18
CA GLU A 56 9.02 0.92 13.55
C GLU A 56 9.70 1.80 14.61
N THR A 57 11.00 2.04 14.46
CA THR A 57 11.81 2.79 15.41
C THR A 57 11.64 4.31 15.34
N MET A 58 11.00 4.85 14.30
CA MET A 58 10.95 6.30 14.03
C MET A 58 9.55 6.87 13.91
N TRP A 59 8.53 6.06 13.62
CA TRP A 59 7.19 6.56 13.31
C TRP A 59 6.62 7.47 14.41
N HIS A 60 6.82 7.14 15.69
CA HIS A 60 6.31 7.92 16.82
C HIS A 60 6.88 9.34 16.89
N LYS A 61 8.14 9.55 16.45
CA LYS A 61 8.75 10.88 16.39
C LYS A 61 8.09 11.74 15.31
N TYR A 62 7.83 11.14 14.15
CA TYR A 62 7.17 11.81 13.03
C TYR A 62 5.71 12.10 13.35
N ALA A 63 4.97 11.13 13.91
CA ALA A 63 3.60 11.30 14.38
C ALA A 63 3.50 12.48 15.37
N LYS A 64 4.38 12.53 16.38
CA LYS A 64 4.43 13.63 17.34
C LYS A 64 4.77 14.98 16.71
N HIS A 65 5.68 15.02 15.74
CA HIS A 65 6.15 16.27 15.14
C HIS A 65 5.18 16.83 14.09
N TYR A 66 4.55 15.95 13.31
CA TYR A 66 3.73 16.30 12.15
C TYR A 66 2.22 16.06 12.36
N GLY A 67 1.81 15.62 13.55
CA GLY A 67 0.39 15.50 13.91
C GLY A 67 -0.28 14.20 13.45
N GLY A 68 0.48 13.14 13.19
CA GLY A 68 -0.09 11.82 12.90
C GLY A 68 -0.81 11.27 14.15
N ASP A 69 -2.12 11.06 14.05
CA ASP A 69 -3.00 10.70 15.16
C ASP A 69 -3.57 9.28 15.07
N LYS A 70 -3.41 8.62 13.91
CA LYS A 70 -3.89 7.27 13.63
C LYS A 70 -2.72 6.33 13.30
N TYR A 71 -2.85 5.09 13.75
CA TYR A 71 -1.90 4.01 13.50
C TYR A 71 -2.62 2.78 12.95
N ALA A 72 -2.15 2.27 11.82
CA ALA A 72 -2.57 0.99 11.31
C ALA A 72 -1.55 -0.09 11.74
N ASP A 73 -1.98 -1.07 12.55
CA ASP A 73 -1.15 -2.24 12.92
C ASP A 73 -1.07 -3.23 11.75
N TRP A 74 -0.53 -2.76 10.63
CA TRP A 74 -0.24 -3.61 9.48
C TRP A 74 1.08 -4.31 9.71
N ARG A 75 1.03 -5.64 9.71
CA ARG A 75 2.22 -6.48 9.86
C ARG A 75 2.59 -7.05 8.50
N LEU A 76 3.77 -6.68 8.03
CA LEU A 76 4.39 -7.38 6.92
C LEU A 76 4.99 -8.67 7.48
N PHE A 77 4.40 -9.80 7.14
CA PHE A 77 5.02 -11.09 7.35
C PHE A 77 5.63 -11.56 6.03
N THR A 78 6.88 -12.01 6.09
CA THR A 78 7.53 -12.68 4.96
C THR A 78 7.70 -14.13 5.33
N THR A 79 6.95 -15.00 4.67
CA THR A 79 7.14 -16.45 4.75
C THR A 79 8.05 -16.91 3.62
N TYR A 80 9.14 -17.57 3.98
CA TYR A 80 10.00 -18.28 3.04
C TYR A 80 9.61 -19.76 3.09
N GLY A 81 9.33 -20.35 1.94
CA GLY A 81 9.04 -21.77 1.82
C GLY A 81 9.59 -22.29 0.50
N ASN A 82 10.11 -23.51 0.51
CA ASN A 82 10.36 -24.22 -0.74
C ASN A 82 9.01 -24.62 -1.34
N CYS A 83 8.86 -24.56 -2.66
CA CYS A 83 7.67 -25.09 -3.32
C CYS A 83 7.41 -26.56 -2.94
N ALA A 84 8.47 -27.35 -2.70
CA ALA A 84 8.36 -28.74 -2.26
C ALA A 84 7.77 -28.90 -0.85
N ASP A 85 7.79 -27.85 -0.03
CA ASP A 85 7.24 -27.86 1.33
C ASP A 85 5.75 -27.46 1.37
N ILE A 86 5.20 -27.00 0.24
CA ILE A 86 3.77 -26.65 0.11
C ILE A 86 2.97 -27.95 -0.04
N LYS A 87 2.45 -28.42 1.08
CA LYS A 87 1.58 -29.61 1.16
C LYS A 87 0.12 -29.20 1.01
N LEU A 88 -0.39 -29.22 -0.21
CA LEU A 88 -1.78 -28.89 -0.51
C LEU A 88 -2.76 -29.78 0.25
N GLU A 89 -2.35 -31.01 0.56
CA GLU A 89 -3.10 -31.97 1.38
C GLU A 89 -3.33 -31.53 2.83
N ASN A 90 -2.55 -30.55 3.32
CA ASN A 90 -2.70 -29.98 4.66
C ASN A 90 -3.54 -28.70 4.68
N MET A 91 -3.96 -28.19 3.52
CA MET A 91 -4.98 -27.15 3.48
C MET A 91 -6.30 -27.79 3.90
N ASP A 92 -7.14 -27.06 4.65
CA ASP A 92 -8.49 -27.50 4.99
C ASP A 92 -9.17 -28.08 3.73
N PRO A 93 -9.97 -29.16 3.87
CA PRO A 93 -10.54 -29.85 2.72
C PRO A 93 -11.14 -28.82 1.78
N VAL A 94 -10.65 -28.83 0.52
CA VAL A 94 -11.06 -27.88 -0.52
C VAL A 94 -12.58 -27.83 -0.51
N ASP A 95 -13.13 -26.68 -0.11
CA ASP A 95 -14.56 -26.46 -0.16
C ASP A 95 -14.97 -26.64 -1.63
N THR A 96 -15.60 -27.78 -1.92
CA THR A 96 -15.96 -28.18 -3.28
C THR A 96 -17.05 -27.28 -3.86
N SER A 97 -17.64 -26.39 -3.06
CA SER A 97 -18.54 -25.34 -3.54
C SER A 97 -17.82 -24.14 -4.16
N LEU A 98 -16.50 -24.03 -3.96
CA LEU A 98 -15.68 -22.93 -4.47
C LEU A 98 -15.09 -23.25 -5.84
N GLU A 99 -15.27 -22.33 -6.78
CA GLU A 99 -14.65 -22.37 -8.10
C GLU A 99 -13.37 -21.51 -8.10
N ILE A 100 -12.22 -22.13 -8.41
CA ILE A 100 -10.96 -21.40 -8.55
C ILE A 100 -10.87 -20.82 -9.96
N LYS A 101 -10.80 -19.49 -10.06
CA LYS A 101 -10.68 -18.77 -11.34
C LYS A 101 -9.32 -18.13 -11.51
N ASN A 102 -8.86 -18.04 -12.75
CA ASN A 102 -7.79 -17.09 -13.08
C ASN A 102 -8.36 -15.68 -12.89
N TRP A 103 -7.61 -14.78 -12.25
CA TRP A 103 -8.07 -13.41 -12.00
C TRP A 103 -8.47 -12.67 -13.30
N ARG A 104 -7.90 -13.05 -14.45
CA ARG A 104 -8.28 -12.49 -15.77
C ARG A 104 -9.69 -12.87 -16.23
N GLN A 105 -10.27 -13.91 -15.64
CA GLN A 105 -11.64 -14.35 -15.91
C GLN A 105 -12.65 -13.64 -15.00
N VAL A 106 -12.17 -12.89 -14.00
CA VAL A 106 -13.01 -12.14 -13.07
C VAL A 106 -13.16 -10.70 -13.59
N PRO A 107 -14.39 -10.18 -13.70
CA PRO A 107 -14.62 -8.78 -14.07
C PRO A 107 -13.82 -7.81 -13.19
N PHE A 108 -13.19 -6.80 -13.79
CA PHE A 108 -12.27 -5.90 -13.09
C PHE A 108 -12.96 -5.11 -11.97
N ASP A 109 -14.23 -4.75 -12.15
CA ASP A 109 -15.07 -4.11 -11.13
C ASP A 109 -15.26 -4.99 -9.89
N GLN A 110 -15.40 -6.31 -10.07
CA GLN A 110 -15.48 -7.25 -8.94
C GLN A 110 -14.16 -7.37 -8.20
N ILE A 111 -13.03 -7.37 -8.92
CA ILE A 111 -11.69 -7.32 -8.30
C ILE A 111 -11.55 -6.04 -7.48
N CYS A 112 -12.00 -4.91 -8.01
CA CYS A 112 -11.95 -3.63 -7.31
C CYS A 112 -12.88 -3.58 -6.10
N ALA A 113 -14.07 -4.16 -6.17
CA ALA A 113 -15.00 -4.26 -5.04
C ALA A 113 -14.41 -5.10 -3.91
N PHE A 114 -13.79 -6.24 -4.23
CA PHE A 114 -13.07 -7.05 -3.26
C PHE A 114 -11.88 -6.30 -2.67
N ASP A 115 -11.10 -5.60 -3.50
CA ASP A 115 -9.96 -4.81 -3.05
C ASP A 115 -10.36 -3.71 -2.05
N ILE A 116 -11.45 -3.00 -2.33
CA ILE A 116 -12.01 -1.97 -1.45
C ILE A 116 -12.45 -2.61 -0.12
N SER A 117 -13.05 -3.81 -0.15
CA SER A 117 -13.52 -4.46 1.09
C SER A 117 -12.37 -4.88 2.01
N VAL A 118 -11.22 -5.29 1.46
CA VAL A 118 -10.04 -5.69 2.26
C VAL A 118 -9.12 -4.52 2.62
N THR A 119 -9.23 -3.37 1.94
CA THR A 119 -8.44 -2.16 2.21
C THR A 119 -9.20 -1.11 3.01
N ALA A 120 -10.17 -1.53 3.83
CA ALA A 120 -10.97 -0.66 4.68
C ALA A 120 -11.64 0.51 3.91
N GLY A 121 -12.11 0.24 2.69
CA GLY A 121 -12.83 1.22 1.87
C GLY A 121 -11.96 2.07 0.95
N VAL A 122 -10.63 1.89 0.94
CA VAL A 122 -9.73 2.71 0.13
C VAL A 122 -9.86 2.39 -1.36
N ASN A 123 -10.38 3.33 -2.15
CA ASN A 123 -10.47 3.18 -3.59
C ASN A 123 -9.10 3.41 -4.27
N ARG A 124 -8.43 2.32 -4.63
CA ARG A 124 -7.13 2.33 -5.34
C ARG A 124 -7.20 1.82 -6.79
N ILE A 125 -8.35 1.95 -7.44
CA ILE A 125 -8.58 1.45 -8.82
C ILE A 125 -7.49 1.91 -9.80
N THR A 126 -7.06 3.17 -9.73
CA THR A 126 -6.03 3.71 -10.64
C THR A 126 -4.67 3.05 -10.44
N TYR A 127 -4.34 2.69 -9.19
CA TYR A 127 -3.12 1.95 -8.87
C TYR A 127 -3.17 0.51 -9.39
N LEU A 128 -4.32 -0.14 -9.27
CA LEU A 128 -4.54 -1.52 -9.73
C LEU A 128 -4.66 -1.66 -11.25
N TRP A 129 -5.20 -0.63 -11.92
CA TRP A 129 -5.46 -0.67 -13.35
C TRP A 129 -4.21 -1.03 -14.14
N LYS A 130 -3.10 -0.30 -13.95
CA LYS A 130 -1.87 -0.49 -14.71
C LYS A 130 -1.31 -1.92 -14.58
N PRO A 131 -1.04 -2.46 -13.38
CA PRO A 131 -0.53 -3.82 -13.26
C PRO A 131 -1.52 -4.88 -13.75
N LEU A 132 -2.83 -4.71 -13.54
CA LEU A 132 -3.81 -5.74 -13.92
C LEU A 132 -4.28 -5.67 -15.38
N THR A 133 -4.01 -4.57 -16.10
CA THR A 133 -4.39 -4.46 -17.52
C THR A 133 -3.21 -4.40 -18.47
N THR A 134 -2.01 -4.05 -18.00
CA THR A 134 -0.82 -3.86 -18.86
C THR A 134 0.17 -5.03 -18.78
N LEU A 135 0.07 -5.94 -17.80
CA LEU A 135 0.93 -7.14 -17.73
C LEU A 135 0.48 -8.22 -18.74
N ILE A 136 0.98 -8.07 -19.97
CA ILE A 136 1.17 -9.16 -20.93
C ILE A 136 2.56 -9.72 -20.66
N LEU A 137 2.64 -10.87 -20.00
CA LEU A 137 3.81 -11.76 -19.97
C LEU A 137 3.40 -13.06 -20.65
#